data_AF-A0A0B6ZDM4-F1
#
_entry.id   AF-A0A0B6ZDM4-F1
#
_cell.length_a   1.000
_cell.length_b   1.000
_cell.length_c   1.000
_cell.angle_alpha   90.00
_cell.angle_beta   90.00
_cell.angle_gamma   90.00
#
_symmetry.space_group_name_H-M   'P 1'
#
loop_
_entity.id
_entity.type
_entity.pdbx_description
1 polymer ?
#
loop_
_entity_poly.entity_id
_entity_poly.type
_entity_poly.pdbx_seq_one_letter_code
_entity_poly.pdbx_strand_id
1 'polypeptide(L)'
;IKTYKFLPLYYQLAARMSSVTKDNSNFQTVLMELMERVAIEHPHHTLWIILALAHAYKDDELLAVEATVRPRRRQASTDDKIEEERVQAAKCMLENLRQVNKKMADIVTNMEKLCTAYIELANWPVANKTNRNLQPLQKDLAILKIADCDNILLPSVELQVDPTGTYKDIISPVRFGTHYRIVGGINLPKIITCVGSDGRERTQLVKGQDDLRQDAVMQQVFTLVNELLAGEVEARRRQLKIRTYKVIPLSQKCGLLQWCEGTKPLGEYLIGSNGAHTRYRPNDWSAKNCREHLQAAGNKADQRLKAYQ
;
A
#
# COMPACT_ATOMS: atom_id res chain seq x y z
N ILE A 1 -5.81 -3.51 29.38
CA ILE A 1 -6.32 -2.53 28.37
C ILE A 1 -6.75 -3.33 27.14
N LYS A 2 -7.84 -2.96 26.46
CA LYS A 2 -8.27 -3.64 25.23
C LYS A 2 -7.40 -3.17 24.05
N THR A 3 -6.58 -4.08 23.52
CA THR A 3 -5.55 -3.83 22.48
C THR A 3 -6.14 -3.37 21.14
N TYR A 4 -7.27 -3.94 20.71
CA TYR A 4 -7.94 -3.59 19.45
C TYR A 4 -8.29 -2.08 19.33
N LYS A 5 -8.41 -1.37 20.45
CA LYS A 5 -8.66 0.09 20.47
C LYS A 5 -7.47 0.90 19.96
N PHE A 6 -6.27 0.32 19.89
CA PHE A 6 -5.06 0.99 19.40
C PHE A 6 -4.81 0.74 17.91
N LEU A 7 -5.57 -0.14 17.24
CA LEU A 7 -5.42 -0.40 15.80
C LEU A 7 -5.54 0.88 14.95
N PRO A 8 -6.51 1.79 15.22
CA PRO A 8 -6.58 3.07 14.49
C PRO A 8 -5.40 4.00 14.74
N LEU A 9 -4.61 3.78 15.81
CA LEU A 9 -3.47 4.61 16.17
C LEU A 9 -2.12 3.96 15.81
N TYR A 10 -2.15 2.75 15.24
CA TYR A 10 -0.95 1.94 15.10
C TYR A 10 0.10 2.56 14.18
N TYR A 11 -0.31 3.24 13.10
CA TYR A 11 0.60 4.01 12.24
C TYR A 11 1.31 5.14 13.01
N GLN A 12 0.56 5.86 13.85
CA GLN A 12 1.06 6.98 14.64
C GLN A 12 1.99 6.49 15.76
N LEU A 13 1.68 5.35 16.38
CA LEU A 13 2.56 4.70 17.36
C LEU A 13 3.85 4.18 16.71
N ALA A 14 3.74 3.50 15.57
CA ALA A 14 4.88 2.97 14.84
C ALA A 14 5.85 4.07 14.37
N ALA A 15 5.32 5.24 14.02
CA ALA A 15 6.15 6.41 13.70
C ALA A 15 6.99 6.94 14.89
N ARG A 16 6.72 6.51 16.13
CA ARG A 16 7.41 6.96 17.35
C ARG A 16 8.32 5.90 17.97
N MET A 17 8.43 4.73 17.35
CA MET A 17 9.39 3.69 17.75
C MET A 17 10.82 4.23 17.64
N SER A 18 11.70 3.87 18.56
CA SER A 18 13.15 4.08 18.42
C SER A 18 13.88 2.98 19.17
N SER A 19 15.04 2.58 18.64
CA SER A 19 15.93 1.61 19.30
C SER A 19 16.80 2.24 20.39
N VAL A 20 16.83 3.57 20.48
CA VAL A 20 17.77 4.30 21.34
C VAL A 20 17.06 4.86 22.57
N THR A 21 17.46 4.38 23.76
CA THR A 21 16.96 4.81 25.07
C THR A 21 17.64 6.08 25.59
N LYS A 22 17.91 7.09 24.74
CA LYS A 22 18.82 8.17 25.15
C LYS A 22 18.25 9.19 26.13
N ASP A 23 16.93 9.34 26.28
CA ASP A 23 16.36 10.30 27.26
C ASP A 23 15.00 9.90 27.87
N ASN A 24 14.44 8.74 27.52
CA ASN A 24 13.10 8.32 27.96
C ASN A 24 12.92 6.80 27.88
N SER A 25 13.81 6.04 28.53
CA SER A 25 13.79 4.57 28.52
C SER A 25 12.40 4.01 28.85
N ASN A 26 11.76 4.51 29.91
CA ASN A 26 10.44 4.04 30.33
C ASN A 26 9.34 4.27 29.28
N PHE A 27 9.35 5.40 28.56
CA PHE A 27 8.35 5.64 27.52
C PHE A 27 8.52 4.68 26.34
N GLN A 28 9.75 4.52 25.85
CA GLN A 28 10.02 3.62 24.73
C GLN A 28 9.76 2.17 25.10
N THR A 29 10.13 1.73 26.31
CA THR A 29 9.79 0.39 26.81
C THR A 29 8.29 0.16 26.82
N VAL A 30 7.50 1.07 27.43
CA VAL A 30 6.04 0.94 27.49
C VAL A 30 5.40 0.98 26.10
N LEU A 31 5.91 1.82 25.19
CA LEU A 31 5.42 1.90 23.82
C LEU A 31 5.67 0.59 23.07
N MET A 32 6.88 0.05 23.15
CA MET A 32 7.26 -1.20 22.50
C MET A 32 6.46 -2.38 23.06
N GLU A 33 6.32 -2.49 24.39
CA GLU A 33 5.49 -3.52 25.03
C GLU A 33 4.03 -3.44 24.58
N LEU A 34 3.46 -2.24 24.50
CA LEU A 34 2.09 -2.02 24.01
C LEU A 34 1.96 -2.47 22.55
N MET A 35 2.87 -2.04 21.69
CA MET A 35 2.85 -2.38 20.27
C MET A 35 3.02 -3.88 20.05
N GLU A 36 3.93 -4.54 20.77
CA GLU A 36 4.16 -5.98 20.71
C GLU A 36 2.89 -6.73 21.11
N ARG A 37 2.25 -6.32 22.21
CA ARG A 37 0.99 -6.93 22.64
C ARG A 37 -0.12 -6.78 21.60
N VAL A 38 -0.26 -5.59 21.00
CA VAL A 38 -1.26 -5.37 19.93
C VAL A 38 -0.93 -6.22 18.70
N ALA A 39 0.35 -6.38 18.35
CA ALA A 39 0.77 -7.23 17.24
C ALA A 39 0.58 -8.73 17.49
N ILE A 40 0.73 -9.18 18.74
CA ILE A 40 0.44 -10.56 19.13
C ILE A 40 -1.05 -10.87 19.02
N GLU A 41 -1.90 -9.96 19.51
CA GLU A 41 -3.36 -10.14 19.52
C GLU A 41 -4.01 -9.87 18.14
N HIS A 42 -3.42 -8.99 17.30
CA HIS A 42 -3.97 -8.54 16.02
C HIS A 42 -2.96 -8.51 14.87
N PRO A 43 -2.27 -9.62 14.56
CA PRO A 43 -1.12 -9.62 13.63
C PRO A 43 -1.46 -9.16 12.21
N HIS A 44 -2.62 -9.52 11.68
CA HIS A 44 -3.01 -9.18 10.31
C HIS A 44 -3.30 -7.69 10.10
N HIS A 45 -3.56 -6.94 11.18
CA HIS A 45 -3.78 -5.50 11.14
C HIS A 45 -2.49 -4.70 11.34
N THR A 46 -1.49 -5.27 12.03
CA THR A 46 -0.31 -4.55 12.52
C THR A 46 0.97 -4.90 11.78
N LEU A 47 1.17 -6.17 11.39
CA LEU A 47 2.45 -6.64 10.86
C LEU A 47 2.80 -6.00 9.53
N TRP A 48 1.82 -5.67 8.68
CA TRP A 48 2.08 -4.91 7.45
C TRP A 48 2.76 -3.56 7.72
N ILE A 49 2.39 -2.90 8.81
CA ILE A 49 2.94 -1.60 9.20
C ILE A 49 4.38 -1.78 9.70
N ILE A 50 4.63 -2.81 10.52
CA ILE A 50 5.97 -3.11 11.05
C ILE A 50 6.90 -3.57 9.91
N LEU A 51 6.43 -4.43 9.02
CA LEU A 51 7.18 -4.92 7.87
C LEU A 51 7.55 -3.77 6.92
N ALA A 52 6.65 -2.83 6.67
CA ALA A 52 6.95 -1.65 5.86
C ALA A 52 8.07 -0.79 6.46
N LEU A 53 8.13 -0.69 7.79
CA LEU A 53 9.25 -0.02 8.47
C LEU A 53 10.54 -0.85 8.40
N ALA A 54 10.48 -2.15 8.67
CA ALA A 54 11.65 -3.02 8.62
C ALA A 54 12.26 -3.13 7.22
N HIS A 55 11.43 -3.02 6.17
CA HIS A 55 11.81 -3.07 4.76
C HIS A 55 11.96 -1.69 4.11
N ALA A 56 12.06 -0.61 4.89
CA ALA A 56 12.13 0.76 4.37
C ALA A 56 13.10 0.94 3.20
N TYR A 57 14.30 0.34 3.28
CA TYR A 57 15.38 0.45 2.29
C TYR A 57 15.54 -0.81 1.40
N LYS A 58 14.60 -1.76 1.46
CA LYS A 58 14.73 -3.06 0.79
C LYS A 58 14.78 -2.93 -0.74
N ASP A 59 14.12 -1.93 -1.30
CA ASP A 59 14.17 -1.62 -2.72
C ASP A 59 15.58 -1.29 -3.19
N ASP A 60 16.28 -0.45 -2.42
CA ASP A 60 17.62 0.01 -2.77
C ASP A 60 18.62 -1.14 -2.66
N GLU A 61 18.45 -2.04 -1.68
CA GLU A 61 19.22 -3.28 -1.58
C GLU A 61 19.05 -4.17 -2.81
N LEU A 62 17.81 -4.39 -3.27
CA LEU A 62 17.52 -5.24 -4.43
C LEU A 62 18.09 -4.64 -5.72
N LEU A 63 17.90 -3.33 -5.93
CA LEU A 63 18.42 -2.62 -7.10
C LEU A 63 19.95 -2.53 -7.09
N ALA A 64 20.58 -2.44 -5.92
CA ALA A 64 22.03 -2.40 -5.79
C ALA A 64 22.71 -3.74 -6.09
N VAL A 65 22.03 -4.88 -5.88
CA VAL A 65 22.56 -6.19 -6.30
C VAL A 65 22.66 -6.30 -7.82
N GLU A 66 21.74 -5.66 -8.55
CA GLU A 66 21.75 -5.63 -10.02
C GLU A 66 22.72 -4.58 -10.59
N ALA A 67 22.95 -3.49 -9.88
CA ALA A 67 23.87 -2.43 -10.28
C ALA A 67 25.29 -2.65 -9.71
N THR A 68 26.28 -2.89 -10.58
CA THR A 68 27.72 -2.96 -10.21
C THR A 68 28.32 -1.63 -9.70
N VAL A 69 27.48 -0.65 -9.37
CA VAL A 69 27.86 0.71 -8.99
C VAL A 69 27.81 0.83 -7.47
N ARG A 70 28.99 1.00 -6.85
CA ARG A 70 29.09 1.30 -5.42
C ARG A 70 28.33 2.61 -5.11
N PRO A 71 27.44 2.64 -4.10
CA PRO A 71 26.75 3.87 -3.73
C PRO A 71 27.76 4.91 -3.24
N ARG A 72 27.63 6.14 -3.75
CA ARG A 72 28.44 7.28 -3.34
C ARG A 72 28.06 7.61 -1.88
N ARG A 73 28.98 7.38 -0.95
CA ARG A 73 28.78 7.56 0.50
C ARG A 73 28.41 9.01 0.80
N ARG A 74 27.11 9.32 0.91
CA ARG A 74 26.61 10.59 1.43
C ARG A 74 26.64 10.53 2.96
N GLN A 75 26.91 11.67 3.58
CA GLN A 75 26.88 11.78 5.03
C GLN A 75 25.41 11.76 5.47
N ALA A 76 25.03 10.78 6.30
CA ALA A 76 23.66 10.61 6.76
C ALA A 76 23.19 11.86 7.50
N SER A 77 22.07 12.41 7.05
CA SER A 77 21.39 13.51 7.72
C SER A 77 20.86 13.07 9.09
N THR A 78 20.42 14.01 9.92
CA THR A 78 19.79 13.69 11.20
C THR A 78 18.52 12.86 11.00
N ASP A 79 17.74 13.16 9.96
CA ASP A 79 16.52 12.43 9.64
C ASP A 79 16.82 10.99 9.22
N ASP A 80 17.87 10.77 8.42
CA ASP A 80 18.31 9.42 8.02
C ASP A 80 18.69 8.57 9.23
N LYS A 81 19.34 9.17 10.25
CA LYS A 81 19.71 8.46 11.48
C LYS A 81 18.48 8.07 12.29
N ILE A 82 17.52 8.98 12.42
CA ILE A 82 16.26 8.70 13.14
C ILE A 82 15.48 7.60 12.43
N GLU A 83 15.50 7.58 11.10
CA GLU A 83 14.83 6.54 10.33
C GLU A 83 15.53 5.19 10.46
N GLU A 84 16.86 5.15 10.38
CA GLU A 84 17.65 3.93 10.63
C GLU A 84 17.36 3.34 12.01
N GLU A 85 17.23 4.18 13.04
CA GLU A 85 16.84 3.74 14.39
C GLU A 85 15.46 3.09 14.42
N ARG A 86 14.49 3.63 13.66
CA ARG A 86 13.14 3.04 13.54
C ARG A 86 13.17 1.71 12.81
N VAL A 87 13.92 1.63 11.72
CA VAL A 87 14.11 0.39 10.96
C VAL A 87 14.67 -0.69 11.88
N GLN A 88 15.68 -0.36 12.68
CA GLN A 88 16.27 -1.30 13.62
C GLN A 88 15.30 -1.70 14.74
N ALA A 89 14.50 -0.76 15.27
CA ALA A 89 13.46 -1.07 16.25
C ALA A 89 12.39 -2.02 15.68
N ALA A 90 11.96 -1.78 14.44
CA ALA A 90 11.00 -2.65 13.75
C ALA A 90 11.55 -4.05 13.50
N LYS A 91 12.82 -4.17 13.06
CA LYS A 91 13.50 -5.47 12.91
C LYS A 91 13.59 -6.23 14.24
N CYS A 92 13.99 -5.55 15.31
CA CYS A 92 14.04 -6.13 16.66
C CYS A 92 12.67 -6.64 17.11
N MET A 93 11.61 -5.84 16.89
CA MET A 93 10.24 -6.22 17.20
C MET A 93 9.79 -7.48 16.43
N LEU A 94 10.12 -7.58 15.14
CA LEU A 94 9.79 -8.78 14.35
C LEU A 94 10.49 -10.03 14.91
N GLU A 95 11.75 -9.92 15.32
CA GLU A 95 12.47 -11.02 15.96
C GLU A 95 11.83 -11.42 17.29
N ASN A 96 11.44 -10.45 18.14
CA ASN A 96 10.71 -10.73 19.38
C ASN A 96 9.39 -11.47 19.10
N LEU A 97 8.63 -11.03 18.10
CA LEU A 97 7.36 -11.66 17.72
C LEU A 97 7.55 -13.11 17.24
N ARG A 98 8.65 -13.43 16.55
CA ARG A 98 8.98 -14.81 16.18
C ARG A 98 9.22 -15.72 17.39
N GLN A 99 9.72 -15.18 18.51
CA GLN A 99 9.99 -15.96 19.71
C GLN A 99 8.76 -16.22 20.57
N VAL A 100 7.61 -15.58 20.30
CA VAL A 100 6.40 -15.70 21.13
C VAL A 100 5.84 -17.11 21.12
N ASN A 101 5.61 -17.68 19.93
CA ASN A 101 5.19 -19.06 19.73
C ASN A 101 5.30 -19.43 18.24
N LYS A 102 5.21 -20.73 17.94
CA LYS A 102 5.28 -21.25 16.56
C LYS A 102 4.29 -20.58 15.61
N LYS A 103 3.03 -20.40 16.04
CA LYS A 103 1.98 -19.79 15.20
C LYS A 103 2.37 -18.37 14.78
N MET A 104 2.87 -17.55 15.71
CA MET A 104 3.31 -16.19 15.41
C MET A 104 4.55 -16.18 14.53
N ALA A 105 5.52 -17.06 14.79
CA ALA A 105 6.71 -17.22 13.94
C ALA A 105 6.33 -17.52 12.49
N ASP A 106 5.39 -18.45 12.29
CA ASP A 106 4.88 -18.83 10.96
C ASP A 106 4.17 -17.64 10.28
N ILE A 107 3.37 -16.86 11.03
CA ILE A 107 2.68 -15.68 10.49
C ILE A 107 3.69 -14.63 10.04
N VAL A 108 4.65 -14.27 10.90
CA VAL A 108 5.69 -13.28 10.59
C VAL A 108 6.49 -13.71 9.37
N THR A 109 6.93 -14.97 9.33
CA THR A 109 7.70 -15.53 8.21
C THR A 109 6.92 -15.50 6.90
N ASN A 110 5.65 -15.92 6.90
CA ASN A 110 4.84 -15.94 5.69
C ASN A 110 4.48 -14.53 5.21
N MET A 111 4.17 -13.60 6.12
CA MET A 111 3.91 -12.21 5.75
C MET A 111 5.17 -11.52 5.22
N GLU A 112 6.34 -11.79 5.79
CA GLU A 112 7.62 -11.26 5.31
C GLU A 112 7.96 -11.81 3.91
N LYS A 113 7.86 -13.14 3.72
CA LYS A 113 8.04 -13.80 2.41
C LYS A 113 7.14 -13.16 1.35
N LEU A 114 5.87 -12.95 1.68
CA LEU A 114 4.92 -12.31 0.78
C LEU A 114 5.28 -10.84 0.51
N CYS A 115 5.68 -10.09 1.54
CA CYS A 115 6.12 -8.71 1.41
C CYS A 115 7.31 -8.58 0.47
N THR A 116 8.37 -9.38 0.66
CA THR A 116 9.55 -9.37 -0.20
C THR A 116 9.22 -9.73 -1.65
N ALA A 117 8.33 -10.71 -1.87
CA ALA A 117 7.88 -11.09 -3.20
C ALA A 117 7.15 -9.95 -3.94
N TYR A 118 6.36 -9.15 -3.23
CA TYR A 118 5.75 -7.96 -3.82
C TYR A 118 6.77 -6.85 -4.13
N ILE A 119 7.75 -6.62 -3.25
CA ILE A 119 8.81 -5.62 -3.46
C ILE A 119 9.65 -6.00 -4.69
N GLU A 120 10.01 -7.29 -4.84
CA GLU A 120 10.68 -7.82 -6.03
C GLU A 120 9.85 -7.55 -7.29
N LEU A 121 8.57 -7.91 -7.28
CA LEU A 121 7.67 -7.68 -8.40
C LEU A 121 7.50 -6.18 -8.73
N ALA A 122 7.42 -5.32 -7.73
CA ALA A 122 7.28 -3.88 -7.91
C ALA A 122 8.47 -3.30 -8.68
N ASN A 123 9.68 -3.71 -8.31
CA ASN A 123 10.93 -3.25 -8.94
C ASN A 123 11.31 -4.02 -10.21
N TRP A 124 10.62 -5.13 -10.52
CA TRP A 124 10.89 -5.92 -11.71
C TRP A 124 10.87 -5.09 -13.01
N PRO A 125 11.91 -5.16 -13.85
CA PRO A 125 12.00 -4.34 -15.05
C PRO A 125 10.93 -4.72 -16.08
N VAL A 126 10.31 -3.69 -16.68
CA VAL A 126 9.32 -3.86 -17.74
C VAL A 126 10.00 -3.61 -19.09
N ALA A 127 10.14 -4.66 -19.91
CA ALA A 127 10.81 -4.58 -21.21
C ALA A 127 10.11 -3.61 -22.17
N ASN A 128 8.78 -3.72 -22.31
CA ASN A 128 7.99 -2.83 -23.16
C ASN A 128 7.08 -1.92 -22.33
N LYS A 129 7.54 -0.68 -22.12
CA LYS A 129 6.86 0.34 -21.30
C LYS A 129 5.57 0.87 -21.90
N THR A 130 5.32 0.69 -23.20
CA THR A 130 4.12 1.19 -23.89
C THR A 130 3.03 0.12 -24.02
N ASN A 131 3.41 -1.16 -24.01
CA ASN A 131 2.47 -2.26 -24.15
C ASN A 131 1.56 -2.41 -22.92
N ARG A 132 0.28 -2.07 -23.06
CA ARG A 132 -0.73 -2.20 -22.00
C ARG A 132 -1.48 -3.54 -22.02
N ASN A 133 -1.09 -4.49 -22.87
CA ASN A 133 -1.69 -5.83 -22.89
C ASN A 133 -1.18 -6.69 -21.73
N LEU A 134 -1.85 -7.82 -21.52
CA LEU A 134 -1.40 -8.87 -20.60
C LEU A 134 -0.04 -9.40 -21.05
N GLN A 135 0.89 -9.49 -20.09
CA GLN A 135 2.26 -9.96 -20.29
C GLN A 135 2.55 -11.08 -19.28
N PRO A 136 3.30 -12.12 -19.66
CA PRO A 136 3.64 -13.20 -18.75
C PRO A 136 4.62 -12.72 -17.67
N LEU A 137 4.44 -13.20 -16.45
CA LEU A 137 5.42 -13.10 -15.37
C LEU A 137 6.54 -14.12 -15.57
N GLN A 138 7.76 -13.78 -15.19
CA GLN A 138 8.87 -14.72 -15.25
C GLN A 138 8.72 -15.78 -14.15
N LYS A 139 9.02 -17.04 -14.47
CA LYS A 139 8.72 -18.21 -13.62
C LYS A 139 9.54 -18.26 -12.32
N ASP A 140 10.65 -17.53 -12.28
CA ASP A 140 11.59 -17.46 -11.18
C ASP A 140 11.21 -16.44 -10.10
N LEU A 141 10.30 -15.50 -10.40
CA LEU A 141 9.79 -14.51 -9.44
C LEU A 141 9.24 -15.18 -8.17
N ALA A 142 9.60 -14.65 -6.99
CA ALA A 142 9.17 -15.23 -5.72
C ALA A 142 7.64 -15.21 -5.55
N ILE A 143 6.95 -14.25 -6.15
CA ILE A 143 5.48 -14.12 -6.09
C ILE A 143 4.76 -15.36 -6.64
N LEU A 144 5.33 -16.03 -7.64
CA LEU A 144 4.77 -17.26 -8.23
C LEU A 144 5.09 -18.51 -7.40
N LYS A 145 6.03 -18.41 -6.47
CA LYS A 145 6.46 -19.47 -5.55
C LYS A 145 5.81 -19.34 -4.16
N ILE A 146 4.89 -18.39 -4.00
CA ILE A 146 4.08 -18.28 -2.79
C ILE A 146 3.12 -19.46 -2.75
N ALA A 147 3.30 -20.28 -1.72
CA ALA A 147 2.50 -21.45 -1.37
C ALA A 147 2.48 -21.56 0.16
N ASP A 148 1.54 -22.36 0.69
CA ASP A 148 1.44 -22.71 2.12
C ASP A 148 1.32 -21.50 3.06
N CYS A 149 0.49 -20.52 2.67
CA CYS A 149 0.30 -19.25 3.38
C CYS A 149 -1.09 -19.15 4.06
N ASP A 150 -1.64 -20.27 4.51
CA ASP A 150 -3.02 -20.39 5.05
C ASP A 150 -3.24 -19.67 6.39
N ASN A 151 -2.16 -19.23 7.02
CA ASN A 151 -2.15 -18.52 8.30
C ASN A 151 -2.07 -17.00 8.14
N ILE A 152 -2.00 -16.45 6.92
CA ILE A 152 -1.91 -15.01 6.68
C ILE A 152 -3.08 -14.50 5.84
N LEU A 153 -3.51 -13.27 6.12
CA LEU A 153 -4.54 -12.60 5.35
C LEU A 153 -4.00 -12.17 3.98
N LEU A 154 -4.78 -12.41 2.92
CA LEU A 154 -4.58 -11.84 1.60
C LEU A 154 -4.68 -10.30 1.69
N PRO A 155 -3.61 -9.55 1.37
CA PRO A 155 -3.53 -8.12 1.67
C PRO A 155 -4.66 -7.27 1.08
N SER A 156 -5.18 -7.65 -0.09
CA SER A 156 -6.26 -6.92 -0.78
C SER A 156 -7.66 -7.15 -0.19
N VAL A 157 -7.78 -7.95 0.88
CA VAL A 157 -9.04 -8.27 1.56
C VAL A 157 -9.20 -7.37 2.77
N GLU A 158 -10.41 -6.82 2.95
CA GLU A 158 -10.76 -6.12 4.18
C GLU A 158 -11.01 -7.12 5.31
N LEU A 159 -10.32 -6.93 6.43
CA LEU A 159 -10.47 -7.77 7.62
C LEU A 159 -11.09 -6.94 8.74
N GLN A 160 -12.27 -7.36 9.17
CA GLN A 160 -12.92 -6.76 10.34
C GLN A 160 -12.12 -7.06 11.60
N VAL A 161 -12.11 -6.11 12.52
CA VAL A 161 -11.44 -6.28 13.81
C VAL A 161 -12.22 -7.29 14.64
N ASP A 162 -11.58 -8.41 14.99
CA ASP A 162 -12.11 -9.40 15.92
C ASP A 162 -11.63 -9.03 17.35
N PRO A 163 -12.53 -8.62 18.26
CA PRO A 163 -12.14 -8.26 19.63
C PRO A 163 -11.51 -9.41 20.43
N THR A 164 -11.66 -10.66 19.98
CA THR A 164 -11.07 -11.85 20.62
C THR A 164 -9.66 -12.15 20.12
N GLY A 165 -9.23 -11.54 19.01
CA GLY A 165 -7.90 -11.76 18.42
C GLY A 165 -7.71 -13.14 17.77
N THR A 166 -8.78 -13.91 17.53
CA THR A 166 -8.64 -15.30 17.05
C THR A 166 -8.52 -15.42 15.54
N TYR A 167 -9.25 -14.59 14.78
CA TYR A 167 -9.19 -14.51 13.31
C TYR A 167 -9.29 -15.87 12.60
N LYS A 168 -10.38 -16.62 12.86
CA LYS A 168 -10.53 -18.02 12.39
C LYS A 168 -10.81 -18.18 10.90
N ASP A 169 -11.41 -17.17 10.26
CA ASP A 169 -11.90 -17.26 8.87
C ASP A 169 -11.23 -16.23 7.95
N ILE A 170 -9.90 -16.12 8.03
CA ILE A 170 -9.14 -15.25 7.12
C ILE A 170 -9.08 -15.85 5.72
N ILE A 171 -9.13 -14.97 4.72
CA ILE A 171 -8.93 -15.35 3.33
C ILE A 171 -7.44 -15.25 3.02
N SER A 172 -6.79 -16.38 2.77
CA SER A 172 -5.35 -16.49 2.56
C SER A 172 -4.98 -16.51 1.07
N PRO A 173 -3.78 -16.03 0.69
CA PRO A 173 -3.29 -16.16 -0.68
C PRO A 173 -3.00 -17.62 -1.02
N VAL A 174 -3.64 -18.15 -2.07
CA VAL A 174 -3.44 -19.53 -2.53
C VAL A 174 -2.51 -19.57 -3.74
N ARG A 175 -2.80 -18.77 -4.77
CA ARG A 175 -1.94 -18.67 -5.95
C ARG A 175 -2.05 -17.32 -6.63
N PHE A 176 -0.95 -16.88 -7.23
CA PHE A 176 -0.91 -15.69 -8.07
C PHE A 176 -1.17 -16.05 -9.53
N GLY A 177 -1.77 -15.12 -10.28
CA GLY A 177 -1.87 -15.20 -11.72
C GLY A 177 -0.49 -15.20 -12.37
N THR A 178 -0.35 -15.86 -13.52
CA THR A 178 0.93 -15.97 -14.25
C THR A 178 1.20 -14.79 -15.17
N HIS A 179 0.34 -13.78 -15.15
CA HIS A 179 0.41 -12.61 -16.03
C HIS A 179 0.21 -11.33 -15.24
N TYR A 180 0.76 -10.25 -15.77
CA TYR A 180 0.56 -8.90 -15.28
C TYR A 180 0.17 -7.96 -16.43
N ARG A 181 -0.39 -6.80 -16.06
CA ARG A 181 -0.68 -5.71 -17.00
C ARG A 181 -0.20 -4.40 -16.43
N ILE A 182 0.36 -3.53 -17.26
CA ILE A 182 0.77 -2.18 -16.82
C ILE A 182 -0.34 -1.15 -17.08
N VAL A 183 -0.51 -0.19 -16.17
CA VAL A 183 -1.53 0.88 -16.29
C VAL A 183 -1.00 2.11 -17.03
N GLY A 184 0.32 2.25 -17.11
CA GLY A 184 1.01 3.41 -17.66
C GLY A 184 1.45 4.43 -16.64
N GLY A 185 1.91 5.59 -17.10
CA GLY A 185 2.63 6.56 -16.27
C GLY A 185 4.11 6.25 -16.12
N ILE A 186 4.81 7.10 -15.37
CA ILE A 186 6.27 7.07 -15.20
C ILE A 186 6.72 5.83 -14.42
N ASN A 187 5.96 5.48 -13.37
CA ASN A 187 6.32 4.41 -12.43
C ASN A 187 5.82 3.01 -12.85
N LEU A 188 5.14 2.90 -14.00
CA LEU A 188 4.71 1.63 -14.62
C LEU A 188 4.13 0.60 -13.62
N PRO A 189 3.08 0.95 -12.86
CA PRO A 189 2.51 0.06 -11.88
C PRO A 189 1.91 -1.18 -12.54
N LYS A 190 2.03 -2.32 -11.84
CA LYS A 190 1.70 -3.65 -12.34
C LYS A 190 0.39 -4.13 -11.72
N ILE A 191 -0.58 -4.44 -12.55
CA ILE A 191 -1.81 -5.12 -12.17
C ILE A 191 -1.55 -6.62 -12.23
N ILE A 192 -1.84 -7.30 -11.13
CA ILE A 192 -1.79 -8.76 -11.01
C ILE A 192 -3.10 -9.28 -10.42
N THR A 193 -3.29 -10.60 -10.49
CA THR A 193 -4.40 -11.28 -9.82
C THR A 193 -3.88 -12.27 -8.79
N CYS A 194 -4.66 -12.47 -7.72
CA CYS A 194 -4.41 -13.47 -6.70
C CYS A 194 -5.71 -14.20 -6.36
N VAL A 195 -5.66 -15.52 -6.29
CA VAL A 195 -6.77 -16.37 -5.85
C VAL A 195 -6.65 -16.58 -4.35
N GLY A 196 -7.72 -16.24 -3.63
CA GLY A 196 -7.82 -16.48 -2.18
C GLY A 196 -8.27 -17.90 -1.84
N SER A 197 -8.16 -18.27 -0.57
CA SER A 197 -8.66 -19.55 -0.01
C SER A 197 -10.17 -19.74 -0.16
N ASP A 198 -10.91 -18.65 -0.38
CA ASP A 198 -12.33 -18.64 -0.74
C ASP A 198 -12.60 -18.94 -2.23
N GLY A 199 -11.57 -19.26 -3.00
CA GLY A 199 -11.65 -19.56 -4.43
C GLY A 199 -11.87 -18.33 -5.32
N ARG A 200 -11.94 -17.13 -4.77
CA ARG A 200 -12.20 -15.89 -5.54
C ARG A 200 -10.90 -15.27 -5.99
N GLU A 201 -10.84 -14.94 -7.28
CA GLU A 201 -9.77 -14.14 -7.86
C GLU A 201 -9.97 -12.66 -7.52
N ARG A 202 -8.88 -11.98 -7.13
CA ARG A 202 -8.87 -10.57 -6.79
C ARG A 202 -7.75 -9.87 -7.52
N THR A 203 -8.08 -8.75 -8.15
CA THR A 203 -7.11 -7.90 -8.83
C THR A 203 -6.44 -6.97 -7.81
N GLN A 204 -5.14 -6.75 -8.02
CA GLN A 204 -4.31 -5.91 -7.17
C GLN A 204 -3.42 -5.02 -8.03
N LEU A 205 -3.11 -3.83 -7.54
CA LEU A 205 -2.17 -2.90 -8.17
C LEU A 205 -0.90 -2.81 -7.33
N VAL A 206 0.20 -3.31 -7.88
CA VAL A 206 1.54 -3.20 -7.30
C VAL A 206 2.18 -1.93 -7.86
N LYS A 207 2.53 -1.00 -6.97
CA LYS A 207 3.25 0.23 -7.31
C LYS A 207 4.66 0.15 -6.76
N GLY A 208 5.63 0.57 -7.57
CA GLY A 208 6.98 0.86 -7.13
C GLY A 208 7.35 2.30 -7.44
N GLN A 209 8.45 2.76 -6.82
CA GLN A 209 8.94 4.14 -6.89
C GLN A 209 7.89 5.21 -6.50
N ASP A 210 7.00 4.88 -5.54
CA ASP A 210 5.92 5.73 -5.04
C ASP A 210 5.73 5.51 -3.53
N ASP A 211 5.61 6.58 -2.74
CA ASP A 211 5.41 6.48 -1.29
C ASP A 211 3.91 6.43 -0.97
N LEU A 212 3.41 5.26 -0.62
CA LEU A 212 1.99 5.01 -0.35
C LEU A 212 1.59 5.20 1.12
N ARG A 213 2.48 5.67 1.98
CA ARG A 213 2.17 5.88 3.40
C ARG A 213 1.09 6.95 3.57
N GLN A 214 1.17 8.04 2.80
CA GLN A 214 0.17 9.11 2.85
C GLN A 214 -1.21 8.60 2.41
N ASP A 215 -1.25 7.81 1.32
CA ASP A 215 -2.48 7.19 0.83
C ASP A 215 -3.10 6.24 1.88
N ALA A 216 -2.29 5.41 2.54
CA ALA A 216 -2.74 4.48 3.57
C ALA A 216 -3.32 5.20 4.79
N VAL A 217 -2.64 6.26 5.27
CA VAL A 217 -3.12 7.08 6.38
C VAL A 217 -4.43 7.79 6.00
N MET A 218 -4.56 8.30 4.78
CA MET A 218 -5.81 8.91 4.31
C MET A 218 -6.96 7.90 4.21
N GLN A 219 -6.71 6.66 3.78
CA GLN A 219 -7.74 5.61 3.82
C GLN A 219 -8.20 5.31 5.26
N GLN A 220 -7.29 5.33 6.23
CA GLN A 220 -7.63 5.17 7.64
C GLN A 220 -8.54 6.31 8.14
N VAL A 221 -8.25 7.56 7.75
CA VAL A 221 -9.11 8.71 8.06
C VAL A 221 -10.51 8.51 7.47
N PHE A 222 -10.63 8.03 6.23
CA PHE A 222 -11.94 7.76 5.63
C PHE A 222 -12.71 6.65 6.36
N THR A 223 -12.02 5.62 6.86
CA THR A 223 -12.66 4.61 7.71
C THR A 223 -13.21 5.23 8.99
N LEU A 224 -12.45 6.11 9.67
CA LEU A 224 -12.93 6.82 10.86
C LEU A 224 -14.12 7.74 10.54
N VAL A 225 -14.08 8.46 9.42
CA VAL A 225 -15.22 9.28 8.97
C VAL A 225 -16.47 8.43 8.75
N ASN A 226 -16.31 7.24 8.16
CA ASN A 226 -17.43 6.30 7.99
C ASN A 226 -18.00 5.82 9.32
N GLU A 227 -17.17 5.59 10.34
CA GLU A 227 -17.64 5.25 11.69
C GLU A 227 -18.44 6.40 12.32
N LEU A 228 -17.97 7.64 12.17
CA LEU A 228 -18.69 8.83 12.64
C LEU A 228 -20.03 9.03 11.91
N LEU A 229 -20.05 8.88 10.57
CA LEU A 229 -21.27 8.95 9.76
C LEU A 229 -22.24 7.84 10.12
N ALA A 230 -21.74 6.64 10.41
CA ALA A 230 -22.57 5.54 10.89
C ALA A 230 -23.15 5.86 12.28
N GLY A 231 -22.44 6.62 13.12
CA GLY A 231 -22.93 7.10 14.41
C GLY A 231 -24.16 8.02 14.29
N GLU A 232 -24.27 8.78 13.21
CA GLU A 232 -25.36 9.73 13.02
C GLU A 232 -26.62 9.15 12.38
N VAL A 233 -27.79 9.45 12.96
CA VAL A 233 -29.09 8.86 12.56
C VAL A 233 -29.44 9.24 11.12
N GLU A 234 -29.32 10.52 10.79
CA GLU A 234 -29.68 11.06 9.48
C GLU A 234 -28.72 10.56 8.38
N ALA A 235 -27.43 10.48 8.68
CA ALA A 235 -26.42 9.96 7.76
C ALA A 235 -26.59 8.45 7.52
N ARG A 236 -26.80 7.68 8.60
CA ARG A 236 -27.08 6.24 8.53
C ARG A 236 -28.36 5.93 7.75
N ARG A 237 -29.45 6.68 7.97
CA ARG A 237 -30.72 6.52 7.24
C ARG A 237 -30.53 6.71 5.73
N ARG A 238 -29.65 7.61 5.32
CA ARG A 238 -29.30 7.88 3.92
C ARG A 238 -28.16 6.99 3.39
N GLN A 239 -27.62 6.10 4.22
CA GLN A 239 -26.46 5.26 3.92
C GLN A 239 -25.25 6.06 3.42
N LEU A 240 -25.03 7.26 3.97
CA LEU A 240 -23.88 8.08 3.61
C LEU A 240 -22.60 7.37 4.06
N LYS A 241 -21.75 7.06 3.09
CA LYS A 241 -20.44 6.47 3.31
C LYS A 241 -19.49 6.81 2.19
N ILE A 242 -18.22 6.95 2.53
CA ILE A 242 -17.11 7.03 1.60
C ILE A 242 -16.69 5.60 1.28
N ARG A 243 -16.60 5.25 -0.01
CA ARG A 243 -16.09 3.92 -0.40
C ARG A 243 -14.57 3.90 -0.20
N THR A 244 -14.11 3.03 0.68
CA THR A 244 -12.68 2.82 0.96
C THR A 244 -12.14 1.63 0.17
N TYR A 245 -10.81 1.53 0.10
CA TYR A 245 -10.09 0.40 -0.48
C TYR A 245 -8.77 0.19 0.28
N LYS A 246 -8.19 -1.01 0.19
CA LYS A 246 -6.92 -1.30 0.89
C LYS A 246 -5.74 -0.64 0.20
N VAL A 247 -4.90 0.02 1.00
CA VAL A 247 -3.55 0.49 0.62
C VAL A 247 -2.58 -0.06 1.65
N ILE A 248 -1.56 -0.76 1.19
CA ILE A 248 -0.59 -1.45 2.03
C ILE A 248 0.81 -1.02 1.58
N PRO A 249 1.45 -0.09 2.31
CA PRO A 249 2.86 0.19 2.14
C PRO A 249 3.67 -1.09 2.40
N LEU A 250 4.69 -1.33 1.59
CA LEU A 250 5.60 -2.47 1.74
C LEU A 250 7.03 -2.04 2.03
N SER A 251 7.38 -0.82 1.63
CA SER A 251 8.64 -0.13 1.91
C SER A 251 8.44 1.39 1.76
N GLN A 252 9.52 2.19 1.71
CA GLN A 252 9.41 3.62 1.41
C GLN A 252 8.96 3.92 -0.03
N LYS A 253 9.23 3.01 -0.96
CA LYS A 253 9.06 3.25 -2.40
C LYS A 253 8.09 2.28 -3.05
N CYS A 254 7.60 1.28 -2.32
CA CYS A 254 6.70 0.28 -2.86
C CYS A 254 5.48 0.05 -1.98
N GLY A 255 4.41 -0.36 -2.64
CA GLY A 255 3.28 -0.95 -1.95
C GLY A 255 2.21 -1.47 -2.89
N LEU A 256 1.12 -1.87 -2.26
CA LEU A 256 0.02 -2.60 -2.88
C LEU A 256 -1.28 -1.84 -2.66
N LEU A 257 -2.11 -1.78 -3.69
CA LEU A 257 -3.46 -1.26 -3.61
C LEU A 257 -4.45 -2.34 -4.05
N GLN A 258 -5.59 -2.38 -3.38
CA GLN A 258 -6.74 -3.12 -3.87
C GLN A 258 -7.24 -2.48 -5.16
N TRP A 259 -7.50 -3.31 -6.18
CA TRP A 259 -8.15 -2.84 -7.39
C TRP A 259 -9.67 -2.77 -7.18
N CYS A 260 -10.26 -1.63 -7.49
CA CYS A 260 -11.70 -1.43 -7.40
C CYS A 260 -12.40 -1.99 -8.65
N GLU A 261 -12.88 -3.22 -8.56
CA GLU A 261 -13.62 -3.87 -9.64
C GLU A 261 -14.89 -3.10 -10.04
N GLY A 262 -15.20 -3.14 -11.33
CA GLY A 262 -16.36 -2.46 -11.91
C GLY A 262 -16.27 -0.93 -11.91
N THR A 263 -15.07 -0.37 -11.74
CA THR A 263 -14.83 1.06 -11.81
C THR A 263 -14.08 1.46 -13.07
N LYS A 264 -14.29 2.70 -13.51
CA LYS A 264 -13.58 3.32 -14.62
C LYS A 264 -13.18 4.74 -14.23
N PRO A 265 -11.92 5.17 -14.46
CA PRO A 265 -11.54 6.56 -14.20
C PRO A 265 -12.43 7.52 -14.98
N LEU A 266 -12.94 8.56 -14.31
CA LEU A 266 -13.86 9.54 -14.93
C LEU A 266 -13.23 10.19 -16.17
N GLY A 267 -11.94 10.50 -16.12
CA GLY A 267 -11.21 11.04 -17.27
C GLY A 267 -11.21 10.09 -18.48
N GLU A 268 -11.08 8.78 -18.27
CA GLU A 268 -11.13 7.80 -19.36
C GLU A 268 -12.55 7.72 -19.97
N TYR A 269 -13.59 7.81 -19.14
CA TYR A 269 -14.97 7.85 -19.62
C TYR A 269 -15.28 9.14 -20.39
N LEU A 270 -14.85 10.30 -19.91
CA LEU A 270 -15.18 11.59 -20.52
C LEU A 270 -14.36 11.88 -21.77
N ILE A 271 -13.03 11.68 -21.71
CA ILE A 271 -12.07 12.18 -22.71
C ILE A 271 -11.12 11.08 -23.24
N GLY A 272 -11.39 9.81 -22.97
CA GLY A 272 -10.63 8.69 -23.56
C GLY A 272 -10.85 8.56 -25.08
N SER A 273 -10.23 7.56 -25.71
CA SER A 273 -10.26 7.34 -27.16
C SER A 273 -11.68 7.22 -27.75
N ASN A 274 -12.67 6.82 -26.94
CA ASN A 274 -14.09 6.85 -27.28
C ASN A 274 -14.91 7.50 -26.14
N GLY A 275 -14.40 8.63 -25.65
CA GLY A 275 -14.97 9.34 -24.52
C GLY A 275 -16.34 9.97 -24.81
N ALA A 276 -17.13 10.19 -23.76
CA ALA A 276 -18.45 10.78 -23.85
C ALA A 276 -18.44 12.14 -24.55
N HIS A 277 -17.41 12.98 -24.34
CA HIS A 277 -17.31 14.29 -24.97
C HIS A 277 -17.26 14.18 -26.49
N THR A 278 -16.35 13.36 -27.03
CA THR A 278 -16.23 13.14 -28.48
C THR A 278 -17.48 12.50 -29.08
N ARG A 279 -18.16 11.61 -28.34
CA ARG A 279 -19.37 10.92 -28.82
C ARG A 279 -20.59 11.81 -28.90
N TYR A 280 -20.83 12.65 -27.89
CA TYR A 280 -22.05 13.45 -27.80
C TYR A 280 -21.86 14.89 -28.30
N ARG A 281 -20.61 15.37 -28.40
CA ARG A 281 -20.26 16.74 -28.83
C ARG A 281 -19.06 16.73 -29.80
N PRO A 282 -19.21 16.15 -31.00
CA PRO A 282 -18.09 15.99 -31.94
C PRO A 282 -17.57 17.32 -32.53
N ASN A 283 -18.39 18.37 -32.55
CA ASN A 283 -18.04 19.68 -33.11
C ASN A 283 -17.39 20.62 -32.08
N ASP A 284 -17.44 20.26 -30.79
CA ASP A 284 -16.85 21.06 -29.73
C ASP A 284 -15.33 20.86 -29.71
N TRP A 285 -14.62 21.75 -29.01
CA TRP A 285 -13.18 21.60 -28.85
C TRP A 285 -12.82 20.30 -28.13
N SER A 286 -11.72 19.68 -28.58
CA SER A 286 -11.17 18.50 -27.92
C SER A 286 -10.55 18.87 -26.57
N ALA A 287 -10.49 17.91 -25.65
CA ALA A 287 -9.84 18.11 -24.35
C ALA A 287 -8.36 18.53 -24.48
N LYS A 288 -7.68 18.15 -25.58
CA LYS A 288 -6.33 18.60 -25.90
C LYS A 288 -6.32 20.09 -26.27
N ASN A 289 -7.21 20.50 -27.17
CA ASN A 289 -7.32 21.90 -27.61
C ASN A 289 -7.67 22.82 -26.44
N CYS A 290 -8.59 22.41 -25.55
CA CYS A 290 -8.92 23.20 -24.36
C CYS A 290 -7.72 23.39 -23.42
N ARG A 291 -6.89 22.34 -23.23
CA ARG A 291 -5.66 22.45 -22.42
C ARG A 291 -4.64 23.38 -23.06
N GLU A 292 -4.42 23.25 -24.37
CA GLU A 292 -3.48 24.09 -25.11
C GLU A 292 -3.92 25.56 -25.09
N HIS A 293 -5.21 25.84 -25.27
CA HIS A 293 -5.77 27.18 -25.19
C HIS A 293 -5.57 27.81 -23.80
N LEU A 294 -5.87 27.07 -22.73
CA LEU A 294 -5.69 27.56 -21.36
C LEU A 294 -4.21 27.73 -20.98
N GLN A 295 -3.32 26.87 -21.50
CA GLN A 295 -1.88 27.01 -21.30
C GLN A 295 -1.31 28.24 -22.02
N ALA A 296 -1.82 28.57 -23.22
CA ALA A 296 -1.40 29.73 -23.99
C ALA A 296 -1.77 31.07 -23.33
N ALA A 297 -2.81 31.10 -22.47
CA ALA A 297 -3.27 32.30 -21.79
C ALA A 297 -2.31 32.83 -20.69
N GLY A 298 -1.24 32.10 -20.38
CA GLY A 298 -0.24 32.51 -19.38
C GLY A 298 -0.75 32.42 -17.93
N ASN A 299 -0.06 33.09 -17.01
CA ASN A 299 -0.33 33.00 -15.56
C ASN A 299 -1.09 34.19 -14.97
N LYS A 300 -1.40 35.22 -15.76
CA LYS A 300 -2.17 36.37 -15.27
C LYS A 300 -3.64 35.99 -15.10
N ALA A 301 -4.21 36.31 -13.93
CA ALA A 301 -5.57 35.91 -13.55
C ALA A 301 -6.62 36.34 -14.59
N ASP A 302 -6.62 37.61 -15.00
CA ASP A 302 -7.60 38.14 -15.97
C ASP A 302 -7.51 37.46 -17.35
N GLN A 303 -6.29 37.13 -17.78
CA GLN A 303 -6.06 36.47 -19.06
C GLN A 303 -6.51 35.01 -19.02
N ARG A 304 -6.22 34.30 -17.91
CA ARG A 304 -6.73 32.93 -17.69
C ARG A 304 -8.24 32.88 -17.58
N LEU A 305 -8.87 33.84 -16.91
CA LEU A 305 -10.33 33.88 -16.78
C LEU A 305 -10.98 34.08 -18.15
N LYS A 306 -10.46 35.00 -18.96
CA LYS A 306 -10.95 35.22 -20.33
C LYS A 306 -10.77 34.00 -21.25
N ALA A 307 -9.71 33.22 -21.07
CA ALA A 307 -9.49 31.99 -21.84
C ALA A 307 -10.30 30.78 -21.31
N TYR A 308 -10.77 30.85 -20.07
CA TYR A 308 -11.62 29.82 -19.48
C TYR A 308 -13.09 30.00 -19.84
N GLN A 309 -13.55 31.25 -19.97
CA GLN A 309 -14.90 31.64 -20.39
C GLN A 309 -15.13 31.36 -21.88
#